data_AF-A0A536PQ55-F1
#
_entry.id   AF-A0A536PQ55-F1
#
_cell.length_a   1.000
_cell.length_b   1.000
_cell.length_c   1.000
_cell.angle_alpha   90.00
_cell.angle_beta   90.00
_cell.angle_gamma   90.00
#
_symmetry.space_group_name_H-M   'P 1'
#
loop_
_entity.id
_entity.type
_entity.pdbx_description
1 polymer ?
#
loop_
_entity_poly.entity_id
_entity_poly.type
_entity_poly.pdbx_seq_one_letter_code
_entity_poly.pdbx_strand_id
1 'polypeptide(L)'
;MAREVGSGRMIEQTSVQISALRESWHVERELRYARRNRIRYIDRMLDELEMLNMAEETQMPPDLALRVQRLAAEMEHPLGNRAPEDLRIQESMDTLYDLQDGLMLTLEGVQDEDEG
;
A
#
# COMPACT_ATOMS: atom_id res chain seq x y z
N MET A 1 42.42 37.34 20.61
CA MET A 1 40.96 37.34 20.41
C MET A 1 40.63 36.20 19.45
N ALA A 2 40.27 35.03 19.99
CA ALA A 2 40.01 33.83 19.20
C ALA A 2 38.55 33.86 18.70
N ARG A 3 38.40 33.59 17.41
CA ARG A 3 37.15 33.63 16.64
C ARG A 3 36.25 32.44 17.03
N GLU A 4 35.14 32.70 17.70
CA GLU A 4 33.98 31.81 17.71
C GLU A 4 33.16 32.04 16.44
N VAL A 5 33.53 31.37 15.34
CA VAL A 5 32.73 31.39 14.08
C VAL A 5 32.35 29.96 13.64
N GLY A 6 32.53 28.97 14.52
CA GLY A 6 32.27 27.55 14.21
C GLY A 6 30.90 27.00 14.63
N SER A 7 30.16 27.68 15.50
CA SER A 7 28.99 27.09 16.17
C SER A 7 27.68 27.25 15.38
N GLY A 8 27.42 28.43 14.79
CA GLY A 8 26.17 28.69 14.05
C GLY A 8 25.99 27.84 12.78
N ARG A 9 27.08 27.57 12.07
CA ARG A 9 27.06 26.81 10.81
C ARG A 9 26.83 25.31 11.03
N MET A 10 27.34 24.76 12.14
CA MET A 10 27.05 23.38 12.55
C MET A 10 25.60 23.25 13.02
N ILE A 11 25.07 24.19 13.81
CA ILE A 11 23.68 24.13 14.30
C ILE A 11 22.67 24.23 13.15
N GLU A 12 22.89 25.10 12.16
CA GLU A 12 22.04 25.18 10.96
C GLU A 12 22.09 23.90 10.13
N GLN A 13 23.27 23.30 9.93
CA GLN A 13 23.40 22.02 9.21
C GLN A 13 22.70 20.88 9.95
N THR A 14 22.85 20.79 11.28
CA THR A 14 22.18 19.78 12.09
C THR A 14 20.66 19.99 12.10
N SER A 15 20.17 21.23 12.13
CA SER A 15 18.74 21.55 12.08
C SER A 15 18.08 21.17 10.75
N VAL A 16 18.75 21.45 9.63
CA VAL A 16 18.31 21.04 8.29
C VAL A 16 18.32 19.51 8.17
N GLN A 17 19.36 18.84 8.67
CA GLN A 17 19.47 17.38 8.67
C GLN A 17 18.37 16.73 9.52
N ILE A 18 18.08 17.24 10.72
CA ILE A 18 17.00 16.75 11.57
C ILE A 18 15.63 16.97 10.91
N SER A 19 15.43 18.11 10.23
CA SER A 19 14.17 18.40 9.56
C SER A 19 13.93 17.46 8.37
N ALA A 20 14.96 17.21 7.55
CA ALA A 20 14.91 16.25 6.45
C ALA A 20 14.67 14.81 6.96
N LEU A 21 15.31 14.42 8.07
CA LEU A 21 15.09 13.12 8.69
C LEU A 21 13.66 13.00 9.21
N ARG A 22 13.13 14.01 9.91
CA ARG A 22 11.75 14.00 10.40
C ARG A 22 10.73 13.92 9.26
N GLU A 23 11.00 14.59 8.15
CA GLU A 23 10.16 14.54 6.96
C GLU A 23 10.18 13.14 6.31
N SER A 24 11.35 12.51 6.20
CA SER A 24 11.45 11.13 5.68
C SER A 24 10.73 10.12 6.57
N TRP A 25 10.91 10.19 7.89
CA TRP A 25 10.19 9.36 8.85
C TRP A 25 8.67 9.56 8.80
N HIS A 26 8.20 10.80 8.59
CA HIS A 26 6.77 11.08 8.41
C HIS A 26 6.23 10.48 7.12
N VAL A 27 6.91 10.70 5.99
CA VAL A 27 6.50 10.16 4.68
C VAL A 27 6.46 8.63 4.72
N GLU A 28 7.48 8.01 5.29
CA GLU A 28 7.55 6.56 5.42
C GLU A 28 6.43 5.99 6.30
N ARG A 29 6.13 6.67 7.41
CA ARG A 29 5.01 6.29 8.29
C ARG A 29 3.66 6.40 7.56
N GLU A 30 3.42 7.48 6.84
CA GLU A 30 2.19 7.66 6.04
C GLU A 30 2.07 6.59 4.96
N LEU A 31 3.18 6.25 4.28
CA LEU A 31 3.24 5.15 3.31
C LEU A 31 2.90 3.80 3.95
N ARG A 32 3.45 3.49 5.13
CA ARG A 32 3.13 2.28 5.89
C ARG A 32 1.66 2.22 6.29
N TYR A 33 1.08 3.33 6.74
CA TYR A 33 -0.34 3.39 7.08
C TYR A 33 -1.23 3.21 5.86
N ALA A 34 -0.93 3.89 4.74
CA ALA A 34 -1.65 3.73 3.49
C ALA A 34 -1.60 2.28 3.00
N ARG A 35 -0.43 1.63 3.08
CA ARG A 35 -0.24 0.22 2.73
C ARG A 35 -1.07 -0.71 3.62
N ARG A 36 -1.01 -0.57 4.95
CA ARG A 36 -1.83 -1.38 5.87
C ARG A 36 -3.32 -1.21 5.63
N ASN A 37 -3.76 0.01 5.32
CA ASN A 37 -5.17 0.27 4.99
C ASN A 37 -5.58 -0.41 3.68
N ARG A 38 -4.68 -0.49 2.69
CA ARG A 38 -4.91 -1.24 1.44
C ARG A 38 -5.01 -2.74 1.69
N ILE A 39 -4.10 -3.33 2.47
CA ILE A 39 -4.14 -4.76 2.82
C ILE A 39 -5.49 -5.10 3.48
N ARG A 40 -5.91 -4.33 4.48
CA ARG A 40 -7.22 -4.51 5.14
C ARG A 40 -8.42 -4.30 4.21
N TYR A 41 -8.25 -3.50 3.16
CA TYR A 41 -9.30 -3.31 2.16
C TYR A 41 -9.39 -4.52 1.22
N ILE A 42 -8.24 -5.09 0.83
CA ILE A 42 -8.15 -6.34 0.08
C ILE A 42 -8.75 -7.48 0.89
N ASP A 43 -8.37 -7.65 2.15
CA ASP A 43 -8.89 -8.70 3.05
C ASP A 43 -10.43 -8.71 3.05
N ARG A 44 -11.05 -7.55 3.22
CA ARG A 44 -12.52 -7.44 3.24
C ARG A 44 -13.15 -7.84 1.90
N MET A 45 -12.52 -7.51 0.77
CA MET A 45 -13.02 -7.93 -0.53
C MET A 45 -12.81 -9.42 -0.78
N LEU A 46 -11.70 -10.00 -0.31
CA LEU A 46 -11.47 -11.43 -0.33
C LEU A 46 -12.51 -12.18 0.49
N ASP A 47 -12.80 -11.73 1.72
CA ASP A 47 -13.88 -12.30 2.54
C ASP A 47 -15.23 -12.31 1.81
N GLU A 48 -15.58 -11.20 1.14
CA GLU A 48 -16.81 -11.10 0.35
C GLU A 48 -16.82 -12.06 -0.85
N LEU A 49 -15.71 -12.18 -1.57
CA LEU A 49 -15.58 -13.09 -2.71
C LEU A 49 -15.59 -14.56 -2.28
N GLU A 50 -14.93 -14.88 -1.17
CA GLU A 50 -14.94 -16.22 -0.59
C GLU A 50 -16.34 -16.65 -0.19
N MET A 51 -17.13 -15.76 0.44
CA MET A 51 -18.54 -16.05 0.74
C MET A 51 -19.35 -16.36 -0.52
N LEU A 52 -19.17 -15.58 -1.60
CA LEU A 52 -19.84 -15.81 -2.88
C LEU A 52 -19.40 -17.14 -3.50
N ASN A 53 -18.11 -17.43 -3.47
CA ASN A 53 -17.55 -18.68 -3.99
C ASN A 53 -18.08 -19.90 -3.21
N MET A 54 -18.15 -19.81 -1.87
CA MET A 54 -18.74 -20.86 -1.02
C MET A 54 -20.24 -21.05 -1.28
N ALA A 55 -20.95 -19.99 -1.64
CA ALA A 55 -22.35 -20.04 -2.03
C ALA A 55 -22.58 -20.53 -3.47
N GLU A 56 -21.51 -20.91 -4.18
CA GLU A 56 -21.53 -21.30 -5.60
C GLU A 56 -22.14 -20.22 -6.51
N GLU A 57 -22.04 -18.95 -6.09
CA GLU A 57 -22.51 -17.84 -6.89
C GLU A 57 -21.64 -17.71 -8.14
N THR A 58 -22.29 -17.51 -9.27
CA THR A 58 -21.62 -17.39 -10.57
C THR A 58 -21.39 -15.93 -10.96
N GLN A 59 -22.13 -15.01 -10.35
CA GLN A 59 -22.09 -13.59 -10.66
C GLN A 59 -21.59 -12.78 -9.48
N MET A 60 -20.67 -11.87 -9.75
CA MET A 60 -20.19 -10.93 -8.75
C MET A 60 -21.18 -9.77 -8.59
N PRO A 61 -21.50 -9.35 -7.35
CA PRO A 61 -22.26 -8.13 -7.11
C PRO A 61 -21.61 -6.92 -7.79
N PRO A 62 -22.38 -6.03 -8.46
CA PRO A 62 -21.81 -4.92 -9.23
C PRO A 62 -20.92 -3.97 -8.42
N ASP A 63 -21.27 -3.72 -7.16
CA ASP A 63 -20.47 -2.89 -6.26
C ASP A 63 -19.11 -3.52 -5.95
N LEU A 64 -19.08 -4.83 -5.69
CA LEU A 64 -17.85 -5.57 -5.42
C LEU A 64 -16.97 -5.61 -6.67
N ALA A 65 -17.56 -5.86 -7.84
CA ALA A 65 -16.83 -5.82 -9.12
C ALA A 65 -16.20 -4.45 -9.39
N LEU A 66 -16.93 -3.36 -9.12
CA LEU A 66 -16.41 -2.00 -9.25
C LEU A 66 -15.27 -1.73 -8.26
N ARG A 67 -15.38 -2.19 -7.02
CA ARG A 67 -14.34 -2.04 -6.00
C ARG A 67 -13.06 -2.79 -6.38
N VAL A 68 -13.17 -4.03 -6.86
CA VAL A 68 -12.02 -4.82 -7.35
C VAL A 68 -11.38 -4.14 -8.54
N GLN A 69 -12.18 -3.73 -9.54
CA GLN A 69 -11.68 -3.06 -10.74
C GLN A 69 -10.91 -1.78 -10.41
N ARG A 70 -11.47 -0.93 -9.53
CA ARG A 70 -10.81 0.31 -9.11
C ARG A 70 -9.50 0.07 -8.40
N LEU A 71 -9.47 -0.89 -7.46
CA LEU A 71 -8.23 -1.22 -6.77
C LEU A 71 -7.17 -1.74 -7.75
N ALA A 72 -7.56 -2.63 -8.66
CA ALA A 72 -6.67 -3.14 -9.68
C ALA A 72 -6.12 -2.01 -10.58
N ALA A 73 -6.95 -1.04 -10.96
CA ALA A 73 -6.52 0.12 -11.72
C ALA A 73 -5.57 1.04 -10.91
N GLU A 74 -5.86 1.28 -9.62
CA GLU A 74 -4.99 2.04 -8.72
C GLU A 74 -3.62 1.39 -8.51
N MET A 75 -3.56 0.07 -8.61
CA MET A 75 -2.33 -0.72 -8.49
C MET A 75 -1.73 -1.10 -9.85
N GLU A 76 -2.20 -0.47 -10.93
CA GLU A 76 -1.71 -0.65 -12.30
C GLU A 76 -1.77 -2.12 -12.81
N HIS A 77 -2.67 -2.92 -12.25
CA HIS A 77 -2.89 -4.30 -12.64
C HIS A 77 -3.74 -4.40 -13.91
N PRO A 78 -3.47 -5.33 -14.86
CA PRO A 78 -4.21 -5.45 -16.12
C PRO A 78 -5.72 -5.62 -15.96
N LEU A 79 -6.17 -6.22 -14.85
CA LEU A 79 -7.58 -6.39 -14.52
C LEU A 79 -8.32 -5.05 -14.43
N GLY A 80 -7.64 -3.97 -14.02
CA GLY A 80 -8.22 -2.62 -13.94
C GLY A 80 -8.70 -2.05 -15.28
N ASN A 81 -8.20 -2.58 -16.41
CA ASN A 81 -8.62 -2.17 -17.75
C ASN A 81 -9.90 -2.86 -18.25
N ARG A 82 -10.42 -3.83 -17.49
CA ARG A 82 -11.62 -4.59 -17.86
C ARG A 82 -12.87 -3.90 -17.34
N ALA A 83 -14.00 -4.17 -17.99
CA ALA A 83 -15.29 -3.74 -17.48
C ALA A 83 -15.63 -4.55 -16.21
N PRO A 84 -16.23 -3.93 -15.17
CA PRO A 84 -16.60 -4.64 -13.95
C PRO A 84 -17.51 -5.86 -14.20
N GLU A 85 -18.41 -5.78 -15.18
CA GLU A 85 -19.29 -6.86 -15.60
C GLU A 85 -18.57 -8.09 -16.20
N ASP A 86 -17.33 -7.93 -16.66
CA ASP A 86 -16.52 -9.02 -17.21
C ASP A 86 -15.67 -9.74 -16.14
N LEU A 87 -15.74 -9.29 -14.89
CA LEU A 87 -14.95 -9.85 -13.80
C LEU A 87 -15.61 -11.09 -13.21
N ARG A 88 -14.81 -12.13 -13.00
CA ARG A 88 -15.24 -13.40 -12.39
C ARG A 88 -14.71 -13.51 -10.98
N ILE A 89 -15.45 -14.19 -10.10
CA ILE A 89 -15.08 -14.35 -8.69
C ILE A 89 -13.68 -14.91 -8.52
N GLN A 90 -13.34 -16.02 -9.19
CA GLN A 90 -12.00 -16.62 -9.05
C GLN A 90 -10.87 -15.76 -9.62
N GLU A 91 -11.09 -15.15 -10.77
CA GLU A 91 -10.09 -14.26 -11.36
C GLU A 91 -9.81 -13.04 -10.47
N SER A 92 -10.86 -12.50 -9.85
CA SER A 92 -10.74 -11.42 -8.88
C SER A 92 -10.04 -11.88 -7.60
N MET A 93 -10.34 -13.06 -7.08
CA MET A 93 -9.66 -13.61 -5.90
C MET A 93 -8.16 -13.80 -6.17
N ASP A 94 -7.80 -14.48 -7.26
CA ASP A 94 -6.40 -14.69 -7.66
C ASP A 94 -5.65 -13.34 -7.77
N THR A 95 -6.27 -12.36 -8.44
CA THR A 95 -5.71 -11.01 -8.56
C THR A 95 -5.54 -10.33 -7.20
N LEU A 96 -6.53 -10.42 -6.32
CA LEU A 96 -6.45 -9.77 -5.00
C LEU A 96 -5.36 -10.39 -4.11
N TYR A 97 -5.15 -11.71 -4.18
CA TYR A 97 -4.02 -12.35 -3.51
C TYR A 97 -2.68 -11.87 -4.08
N ASP A 98 -2.54 -11.81 -5.41
CA ASP A 98 -1.31 -11.28 -6.06
C ASP A 98 -1.00 -9.84 -5.62
N LEU A 99 -2.03 -8.98 -5.57
CA LEU A 99 -1.90 -7.59 -5.13
C LEU A 99 -1.54 -7.49 -3.65
N GLN A 100 -2.13 -8.34 -2.81
CA GLN A 100 -1.80 -8.41 -1.38
C GLN A 100 -0.36 -8.89 -1.17
N ASP A 101 0.07 -9.94 -1.86
CA ASP A 101 1.42 -10.47 -1.79
C ASP A 101 2.45 -9.41 -2.22
N GLY A 102 2.17 -8.66 -3.28
CA GLY A 102 2.99 -7.51 -3.69
C GLY A 102 3.12 -6.46 -2.59
N LEU A 103 2.04 -6.18 -1.85
CA LEU A 103 2.09 -5.26 -0.70
C LEU A 103 2.84 -5.87 0.49
N MET A 104 2.76 -7.18 0.72
CA MET A 104 3.44 -7.89 1.81
C MET A 104 4.95 -8.00 1.58
N LEU A 105 5.40 -8.30 0.36
CA LEU A 105 6.83 -8.34 0.03
C LEU A 105 7.52 -6.98 0.24
N THR A 106 6.79 -5.89 0.01
CA THR A 106 7.30 -4.53 0.30
C THR A 106 7.33 -4.18 1.80
N LEU A 107 6.71 -4.98 2.67
CA LEU A 107 6.77 -4.84 4.14
C LEU A 107 8.01 -5.52 4.72
N GLU A 108 8.31 -6.74 4.25
CA GLU A 108 9.47 -7.51 4.72
C GLU A 108 10.78 -6.80 4.41
N GLY A 109 10.93 -6.26 3.18
CA GLY A 109 12.15 -5.52 2.80
C GLY A 109 12.37 -4.18 3.51
N VAL A 110 11.38 -3.64 4.22
CA VAL A 110 11.51 -2.40 5.02
C VAL A 110 11.81 -2.71 6.49
N GLN A 111 11.45 -3.89 6.99
CA GLN A 111 11.80 -4.29 8.37
C GLN A 111 13.30 -4.53 8.56
N ASP A 112 14.01 -4.91 7.51
CA ASP A 112 15.45 -5.18 7.57
C ASP A 112 16.34 -3.92 7.61
N GLU A 113 15.80 -2.72 7.34
CA GLU A 113 16.58 -1.46 7.30
C GLU A 113 16.60 -0.71 8.65
N ASP A 114 15.74 -1.07 9.60
CA ASP A 114 15.61 -0.41 10.92
C ASP A 114 16.47 -1.06 12.05
N GLU A 115 17.18 -2.17 11.78
CA GLU A 115 18.08 -2.85 12.74
C GLU A 115 19.60 -2.68 12.45
N GLY A 116 20.00 -1.64 11.69
CA GLY A 116 21.41 -1.34 11.34
C GLY A 116 22.11 -0.31 12.22
#